data_AF-A0A483EIX3-F1
#
_entry.id   AF-A0A483EIX3-F1
#
_cell.length_a   1.000
_cell.length_b   1.000
_cell.length_c   1.000
_cell.angle_alpha   90.00
_cell.angle_beta   90.00
_cell.angle_gamma   90.00
#
_symmetry.space_group_name_H-M   'P 1'
#
loop_
_entity.id
_entity.type
_entity.pdbx_description
1 polymer ?
#
loop_
_entity_poly.entity_id
_entity_poly.type
_entity_poly.pdbx_seq_one_letter_code
_entity_poly.pdbx_strand_id
1 'polypeptide(L)'
;MNIETVNELIASLESAGELSIREQKFLKLAKSYQQLAAENVALKAVFSQGEIPSEAVDAFMETAVMDHDWNETSEWSWVENETEVIHAVLDALKPETPATDRIVAEAEARGVEKGIAHLEKKFSNIGVQIMNLQWLADSLREGASE
;
A
#
# COMPACT_ATOMS: atom_id res chain seq x y z
N MET A 1 16.38 -16.04 -3.04
CA MET A 1 16.72 -15.19 -1.89
C MET A 1 15.53 -15.24 -0.95
N ASN A 2 15.69 -15.71 0.28
CA ASN A 2 14.59 -15.76 1.26
C ASN A 2 14.66 -14.52 2.19
N ILE A 3 13.59 -14.25 2.94
CA ILE A 3 13.50 -13.08 3.83
C ILE A 3 14.59 -13.13 4.91
N GLU A 4 14.97 -14.31 5.38
CA GLU A 4 16.05 -14.50 6.36
C GLU A 4 17.40 -14.00 5.83
N THR A 5 17.76 -14.36 4.59
CA THR A 5 19.00 -13.89 3.93
C THR A 5 19.03 -12.37 3.83
N VAL A 6 17.87 -11.74 3.59
CA VAL A 6 17.76 -10.27 3.51
C VAL A 6 17.93 -9.64 4.90
N ASN A 7 17.35 -10.24 5.95
CA ASN A 7 17.49 -9.76 7.32
C ASN A 7 18.95 -9.86 7.81
N GLU A 8 19.65 -10.95 7.50
CA GLU A 8 21.07 -11.13 7.81
C GLU A 8 21.94 -10.09 7.09
N LEU A 9 21.64 -9.80 5.82
CA LEU A 9 22.33 -8.77 5.05
C LEU A 9 22.12 -7.38 5.65
N ILE A 10 20.89 -7.04 6.04
CA ILE A 10 20.58 -5.77 6.72
C ILE A 10 21.40 -5.66 8.01
N ALA A 11 21.37 -6.69 8.86
CA ALA A 11 22.10 -6.70 10.12
C ALA A 11 23.62 -6.55 9.91
N SER A 12 24.18 -7.26 8.93
CA SER A 12 25.60 -7.15 8.58
C SER A 12 25.97 -5.73 8.14
N LEU A 13 25.16 -5.11 7.30
CA LEU A 13 25.41 -3.76 6.80
C LEU A 13 25.21 -2.71 7.90
N GLU A 14 24.22 -2.84 8.78
CA GLU A 14 24.02 -1.91 9.90
C GLU A 14 25.13 -1.98 10.95
N SER A 15 25.74 -3.15 11.12
CA SER A 15 26.89 -3.32 12.00
C SER A 15 28.21 -2.81 11.41
N ALA A 16 28.24 -2.55 10.09
CA ALA A 16 29.41 -2.01 9.43
C ALA A 16 29.50 -0.50 9.68
N GLY A 17 30.55 -0.05 10.38
CA GLY A 17 30.68 1.34 10.81
C GLY A 17 30.59 2.38 9.68
N GLU A 18 31.51 2.33 8.71
CA GLU A 18 31.47 3.21 7.53
C GLU A 18 31.07 2.42 6.29
N LEU A 19 29.80 2.56 5.89
CA LEU A 19 29.27 1.99 4.65
C LEU A 19 29.64 2.87 3.45
N SER A 20 30.12 2.23 2.38
CA SER A 20 30.26 2.89 1.09
C SER A 20 28.92 3.35 0.52
N ILE A 21 28.93 4.31 -0.41
CA ILE A 21 27.73 4.78 -1.12
C ILE A 21 26.93 3.62 -1.74
N ARG A 22 27.63 2.58 -2.21
CA ARG A 22 27.00 1.38 -2.79
C ARG A 22 26.30 0.56 -1.73
N GLU A 23 26.94 0.32 -0.60
CA GLU A 23 26.36 -0.46 0.50
C GLU A 23 25.19 0.27 1.16
N GLN A 24 25.26 1.60 1.28
CA GLN A 24 24.11 2.41 1.71
C GLN A 24 22.89 2.25 0.77
N LYS A 25 23.12 2.22 -0.55
CA LYS A 25 22.05 1.95 -1.52
C LYS A 25 21.47 0.55 -1.37
N PHE A 26 22.32 -0.46 -1.18
CA PHE A 26 21.85 -1.84 -0.94
C PHE A 26 21.09 -1.97 0.37
N LEU A 27 21.54 -1.33 1.45
CA LEU A 27 20.85 -1.33 2.73
C LEU A 27 19.46 -0.71 2.61
N LYS A 28 19.34 0.45 1.94
CA LYS A 28 18.03 1.09 1.68
C LYS A 28 17.11 0.16 0.89
N LEU A 29 17.62 -0.48 -0.17
CA LEU A 29 16.84 -1.40 -0.99
C LEU A 29 16.40 -2.65 -0.21
N ALA A 30 17.31 -3.23 0.59
CA ALA A 30 17.01 -4.41 1.41
C ALA A 30 15.91 -4.11 2.44
N LYS A 31 15.95 -2.94 3.09
CA LYS A 31 14.89 -2.49 4.01
C LYS A 31 13.54 -2.32 3.30
N SER A 32 13.52 -1.70 2.13
CA SER A 32 12.28 -1.59 1.35
C SER A 32 11.71 -2.96 0.94
N TYR A 33 12.58 -3.91 0.59
CA TYR A 33 12.16 -5.27 0.27
C TYR A 33 11.59 -6.01 1.48
N GLN A 34 12.21 -5.85 2.66
CA GLN A 34 11.71 -6.41 3.92
C GLN A 34 10.32 -5.86 4.28
N GLN A 35 10.12 -4.54 4.13
CA GLN A 35 8.83 -3.89 4.36
C GLN A 35 7.75 -4.38 3.39
N LEU A 36 8.07 -4.48 2.09
CA LEU A 36 7.15 -5.01 1.10
C LEU A 36 6.81 -6.49 1.35
N ALA A 37 7.77 -7.28 1.82
CA ALA A 37 7.53 -8.68 2.18
C ALA A 37 6.58 -8.79 3.40
N ALA A 38 6.77 -7.93 4.41
CA ALA A 38 5.87 -7.87 5.57
C ALA A 38 4.44 -7.48 5.16
N GLU A 39 4.29 -6.47 4.31
CA GLU A 39 2.99 -6.06 3.76
C GLU A 39 2.32 -7.20 2.98
N ASN A 40 3.06 -7.91 2.14
CA ASN A 40 2.52 -9.07 1.40
C ASN A 40 2.05 -10.21 2.31
N VAL A 41 2.69 -10.41 3.47
CA VAL A 41 2.24 -11.38 4.47
C VAL A 41 0.94 -10.91 5.11
N ALA A 42 0.86 -9.63 5.48
CA ALA A 42 -0.35 -9.04 6.05
C ALA A 42 -1.54 -9.11 5.06
N LEU A 43 -1.33 -8.76 3.79
CA LEU A 43 -2.35 -8.86 2.74
C LEU A 43 -2.88 -10.30 2.60
N LYS A 44 -1.99 -11.31 2.65
CA LYS A 44 -2.41 -12.71 2.59
C LYS A 44 -3.19 -13.15 3.83
N ALA A 45 -2.89 -12.59 4.99
CA ALA A 45 -3.62 -12.87 6.23
C ALA A 45 -5.05 -12.33 6.18
N VAL A 46 -5.24 -11.10 5.66
CA VAL A 46 -6.55 -10.46 5.51
C VAL A 46 -7.50 -11.27 4.62
N PHE A 47 -6.98 -11.92 3.58
CA PHE A 47 -7.77 -12.76 2.67
C PHE A 47 -7.68 -14.27 2.97
N SER A 48 -7.28 -14.64 4.20
CA SER A 48 -7.18 -16.06 4.57
C SER A 48 -8.57 -16.69 4.80
N GLN A 49 -8.79 -17.89 4.29
CA GLN A 49 -10.10 -18.58 4.36
C GLN A 49 -10.42 -19.13 5.77
N GLY A 50 -9.46 -19.11 6.69
CA GLY A 50 -9.58 -19.76 8.00
C GLY A 50 -10.25 -18.88 9.07
N GLU A 51 -10.14 -17.56 8.94
CA GLU A 51 -10.69 -16.60 9.89
C GLU A 51 -11.31 -15.43 9.11
N ILE A 52 -12.61 -15.18 9.35
CA ILE A 52 -13.30 -14.04 8.77
C ILE A 52 -13.05 -12.85 9.70
N PRO A 53 -12.45 -11.75 9.22
CA PRO A 53 -12.23 -10.56 10.04
C PRO A 53 -13.54 -10.00 10.60
N SER A 54 -13.50 -9.46 11.82
CA SER A 54 -14.69 -8.88 12.48
C SER A 54 -15.35 -7.80 11.63
N GLU A 55 -14.54 -6.99 10.96
CA GLU A 55 -14.95 -5.90 10.08
C GLU A 55 -15.79 -6.41 8.90
N ALA A 56 -15.46 -7.60 8.36
CA ALA A 56 -16.25 -8.24 7.31
C ALA A 56 -17.59 -8.77 7.83
N VAL A 57 -17.61 -9.27 9.07
CA VAL A 57 -18.85 -9.73 9.72
C VAL A 57 -19.76 -8.54 9.99
N ASP A 58 -19.21 -7.45 10.53
CA ASP A 58 -19.97 -6.24 10.84
C ASP A 58 -20.56 -5.61 9.56
N ALA A 59 -19.75 -5.46 8.50
CA ALA A 59 -20.21 -4.95 7.21
C ALA A 59 -21.31 -5.81 6.58
N PHE A 60 -21.21 -7.14 6.73
CA PHE A 60 -22.27 -8.06 6.31
C PHE A 60 -23.55 -7.81 7.11
N MET A 61 -23.47 -7.75 8.44
CA MET A 61 -24.64 -7.56 9.31
C MET A 61 -25.33 -6.21 9.12
N GLU A 62 -24.57 -5.16 8.83
CA GLU A 62 -25.11 -3.81 8.57
C GLU A 62 -25.78 -3.69 7.20
N THR A 63 -25.30 -4.45 6.21
CA THR A 63 -25.73 -4.30 4.81
C THR A 63 -26.74 -5.36 4.39
N ALA A 64 -26.73 -6.55 5.01
CA ALA A 64 -27.56 -7.67 4.58
C ALA A 64 -29.05 -7.40 4.80
N VAL A 65 -29.80 -7.35 3.71
CA VAL A 65 -31.27 -7.39 3.71
C VAL A 65 -31.69 -8.85 3.63
N MET A 66 -32.14 -9.38 4.76
CA MET A 66 -32.62 -10.76 4.86
C MET A 66 -34.12 -10.81 4.56
N ASP A 67 -34.51 -11.67 3.61
CA ASP A 67 -35.89 -12.06 3.41
C ASP A 67 -36.11 -13.50 3.88
N HIS A 68 -37.35 -13.81 4.27
CA HIS A 68 -37.74 -15.09 4.85
C HIS A 68 -39.09 -15.55 4.30
N ASP A 69 -39.12 -16.72 3.64
CA ASP A 69 -40.37 -17.43 3.35
C ASP A 69 -40.77 -18.31 4.54
N TRP A 70 -41.91 -18.01 5.15
CA TRP A 70 -42.47 -18.83 6.22
C TRP A 70 -43.28 -20.01 5.64
N ASN A 71 -42.79 -21.25 5.81
CA ASN A 71 -43.63 -22.44 5.63
C ASN A 71 -43.39 -23.51 6.72
N GLU A 72 -44.39 -24.39 6.89
CA GLU A 72 -44.47 -25.39 7.96
C GLU A 72 -43.38 -26.48 7.93
N THR A 73 -42.45 -26.50 6.96
CA THR A 73 -41.53 -27.65 6.77
C THR A 73 -40.04 -27.32 6.81
N SER A 74 -39.61 -26.07 6.63
CA SER A 74 -38.25 -25.56 6.97
C SER A 74 -38.15 -24.11 6.54
N GLU A 75 -37.67 -23.24 7.43
CA GLU A 75 -37.39 -21.84 7.15
C GLU A 75 -36.17 -21.72 6.23
N TRP A 76 -36.30 -20.98 5.13
CA TRP A 76 -35.17 -20.55 4.30
C TRP A 76 -35.04 -19.04 4.41
N SER A 77 -33.81 -18.58 4.66
CA SER A 77 -33.44 -17.17 4.66
C SER A 77 -32.42 -16.93 3.56
N TRP A 78 -32.62 -15.91 2.74
CA TRP A 78 -31.64 -15.48 1.75
C TRP A 78 -31.40 -13.98 1.86
N VAL A 79 -30.25 -13.56 1.35
CA VAL A 79 -29.89 -12.14 1.27
C VAL A 79 -30.39 -11.62 -0.08
N GLU A 80 -31.28 -10.62 -0.10
CA GLU A 80 -31.80 -10.08 -1.35
C GLU A 80 -30.75 -9.24 -2.10
N ASN A 81 -29.88 -8.55 -1.36
CA ASN A 81 -28.92 -7.58 -1.89
C ASN A 81 -27.47 -8.11 -1.84
N GLU A 82 -27.24 -9.34 -2.30
CA GLU A 82 -25.94 -10.03 -2.24
C GLU A 82 -24.78 -9.19 -2.82
N THR A 83 -25.02 -8.48 -3.93
CA THR A 83 -24.00 -7.65 -4.59
C THR A 83 -23.56 -6.48 -3.70
N GLU A 84 -24.50 -5.82 -3.02
CA GLU A 84 -24.21 -4.69 -2.14
C GLU A 84 -23.45 -5.15 -0.90
N VAL A 85 -23.86 -6.29 -0.34
CA VAL A 85 -23.19 -6.92 0.79
C VAL A 85 -21.75 -7.29 0.44
N ILE A 86 -21.51 -7.88 -0.74
CA ILE A 86 -20.15 -8.19 -1.19
C ILE A 86 -19.30 -6.93 -1.34
N HIS A 87 -19.86 -5.85 -1.90
CA HIS A 87 -19.14 -4.58 -1.99
C HIS A 87 -18.80 -3.99 -0.62
N ALA A 88 -19.76 -4.00 0.32
CA ALA A 88 -19.54 -3.50 1.67
C ALA A 88 -18.46 -4.29 2.42
N VAL A 89 -18.50 -5.63 2.33
CA VAL A 89 -17.49 -6.49 2.94
C VAL A 89 -16.10 -6.26 2.35
N LEU A 90 -15.99 -6.12 1.02
CA LEU A 90 -14.70 -5.86 0.37
C LEU A 90 -14.16 -4.47 0.70
N ASP A 91 -15.02 -3.46 0.84
CA ASP A 91 -14.62 -2.12 1.23
C ASP A 91 -14.19 -2.05 2.72
N ALA A 92 -14.89 -2.76 3.61
CA ALA A 92 -14.53 -2.85 5.02
C ALA A 92 -13.18 -3.55 5.27
N LEU A 93 -12.83 -4.54 4.44
CA LEU A 93 -11.55 -5.25 4.56
C LEU A 93 -10.33 -4.44 4.12
N LYS A 94 -10.53 -3.40 3.30
CA LYS A 94 -9.52 -2.62 2.58
C LYS A 94 -8.17 -2.50 3.34
N PRO A 95 -7.22 -3.41 3.06
CA PRO A 95 -6.00 -3.45 3.85
C PRO A 95 -5.09 -2.29 3.46
N GLU A 96 -4.49 -1.66 4.46
CA GLU A 96 -3.51 -0.59 4.22
C GLU A 96 -2.24 -1.16 3.58
N THR A 97 -1.70 -0.43 2.60
CA THR A 97 -0.47 -0.81 1.88
C THR A 97 0.60 0.27 1.93
N PRO A 98 1.05 0.69 3.14
CA PRO A 98 1.92 1.85 3.31
C PRO A 98 3.29 1.72 2.62
N ALA A 99 3.82 0.50 2.49
CA ALA A 99 5.09 0.28 1.78
C ALA A 99 4.89 0.46 0.27
N THR A 100 3.79 -0.05 -0.28
CA THR A 100 3.42 0.16 -1.69
C THR A 100 3.09 1.62 -1.97
N ASP A 101 2.33 2.28 -1.09
CA ASP A 101 1.96 3.70 -1.25
C ASP A 101 3.20 4.59 -1.31
N ARG A 102 4.18 4.36 -0.42
CA ARG A 102 5.46 5.07 -0.46
C ARG A 102 6.25 4.80 -1.74
N ILE A 103 6.20 3.58 -2.28
CA ILE A 103 6.86 3.23 -3.56
C ILE A 103 6.22 3.99 -4.73
N VAL A 104 4.88 4.07 -4.74
CA VAL A 104 4.13 4.83 -5.74
C VAL A 104 4.48 6.31 -5.64
N ALA A 105 4.46 6.89 -4.44
CA ALA A 105 4.78 8.28 -4.22
C ALA A 105 6.22 8.65 -4.63
N GLU A 106 7.20 7.78 -4.34
CA GLU A 106 8.58 7.94 -4.84
C GLU A 106 8.67 7.80 -6.37
N ALA A 107 7.84 6.95 -6.99
CA ALA A 107 7.78 6.84 -8.44
C ALA A 107 7.20 8.10 -9.10
N GLU A 108 6.16 8.69 -8.50
CA GLU A 108 5.56 9.95 -8.92
C GLU A 108 6.56 11.11 -8.77
N ALA A 109 7.23 11.22 -7.61
CA ALA A 109 8.28 12.21 -7.37
C ALA A 109 9.40 12.15 -8.42
N ARG A 110 9.91 10.94 -8.73
CA ARG A 110 10.90 10.75 -9.82
C ARG A 110 10.34 11.10 -11.19
N GLY A 111 9.04 10.95 -11.40
CA GLY A 111 8.35 11.41 -12.61
C GLY A 111 8.41 12.92 -12.75
N VAL A 112 8.13 13.65 -11.66
CA VAL A 112 8.23 15.11 -11.60
C VAL A 112 9.67 15.57 -11.87
N GLU A 113 10.67 14.93 -11.25
CA GLU A 113 12.09 15.23 -11.49
C GLU A 113 12.52 15.04 -12.95
N LYS A 114 12.04 13.97 -13.61
CA LYS A 114 12.28 13.78 -15.05
C LYS A 114 11.60 14.88 -15.89
N GLY A 115 10.42 15.34 -15.47
CA GLY A 115 9.72 16.47 -16.07
C GLY A 115 10.51 17.77 -15.95
N ILE A 116 11.03 18.06 -14.76
CA ILE A 116 11.92 19.20 -14.48
C ILE A 116 13.12 19.17 -15.43
N ALA A 117 13.84 18.06 -15.50
CA ALA A 117 15.02 17.93 -16.36
C ALA A 117 14.69 18.14 -17.86
N HIS A 118 13.50 17.73 -18.30
CA HIS A 118 13.04 17.99 -19.67
C HIS A 118 12.74 19.48 -19.90
N LEU A 119 12.09 20.14 -18.94
CA LEU A 119 11.73 21.56 -19.01
C LEU A 119 12.98 22.45 -19.02
N GLU A 120 13.95 22.17 -18.16
CA GLU A 120 15.24 22.90 -18.09
C GLU A 120 15.99 22.85 -19.41
N LYS A 121 15.88 21.76 -20.16
CA LYS A 121 16.51 21.62 -21.48
C LYS A 121 15.81 22.45 -22.56
N LYS A 122 14.50 22.67 -22.44
CA LYS A 122 13.65 23.20 -23.51
C LYS A 122 13.33 24.69 -23.36
N PHE A 123 13.30 25.19 -22.14
CA PHE A 123 12.89 26.57 -21.85
C PHE A 123 13.95 27.30 -21.02
N SER A 124 14.06 28.60 -21.25
CA SER A 124 14.85 29.51 -20.40
C SER A 124 13.92 30.32 -19.50
N ASN A 125 14.42 30.81 -18.37
CA ASN A 125 13.68 31.66 -17.42
C ASN A 125 12.47 31.00 -16.72
N ILE A 126 12.52 29.70 -16.47
CA ILE A 126 11.46 28.94 -15.78
C ILE A 126 11.78 28.60 -14.31
N GLY A 127 12.68 29.35 -13.67
CA GLY A 127 13.21 29.00 -12.34
C GLY A 127 12.14 28.87 -11.24
N VAL A 128 11.13 29.73 -11.24
CA VAL A 128 10.02 29.66 -10.27
C VAL A 128 9.18 28.40 -10.46
N GLN A 129 8.91 28.02 -11.71
CA GLN A 129 8.17 26.80 -12.03
C GLN A 129 8.95 25.55 -11.62
N ILE A 130 10.27 25.53 -11.84
CA ILE A 130 11.13 24.43 -11.40
C ILE A 130 11.12 24.31 -9.87
N MET A 131 11.23 25.42 -9.14
CA MET A 131 11.15 25.39 -7.66
C MET A 131 9.83 24.80 -7.16
N ASN A 132 8.70 25.18 -7.75
CA ASN A 132 7.40 24.63 -7.38
C ASN A 132 7.29 23.13 -7.68
N LEU A 133 7.82 22.67 -8.82
CA LEU A 133 7.84 21.25 -9.17
C LEU A 133 8.79 20.46 -8.26
N GLN A 134 9.91 21.05 -7.84
CA GLN A 134 10.81 20.41 -6.90
C GLN A 134 10.14 20.23 -5.53
N TRP A 135 9.44 21.27 -5.07
CA TRP A 135 8.62 21.19 -3.85
C TRP A 135 7.54 20.11 -3.97
N LEU A 136 6.85 20.02 -5.11
CA LEU A 136 5.86 18.96 -5.35
C LEU A 136 6.50 17.55 -5.26
N ALA A 137 7.67 17.35 -5.86
CA ALA A 137 8.37 16.07 -5.78
C ALA A 137 8.75 15.69 -4.34
N ASP A 138 9.19 16.66 -3.54
CA ASP A 138 9.54 16.45 -2.14
C ASP A 138 8.29 16.18 -1.28
N SER A 139 7.21 16.92 -1.50
CA SER A 139 5.93 16.70 -0.81
C SER A 139 5.33 15.31 -1.09
N LEU A 140 5.47 14.79 -2.32
CA LEU A 140 5.06 13.43 -2.65
C LEU A 140 5.83 12.39 -1.83
N ARG A 141 7.13 12.59 -1.60
CA ARG A 141 7.97 11.65 -0.82
C ARG A 141 7.64 11.62 0.66
N GLU A 142 7.36 12.79 1.22
CA GLU A 142 7.10 12.95 2.65
C GLU A 142 5.68 12.46 3.03
N GLY A 143 4.82 12.23 2.03
CA GLY A 143 3.38 12.10 2.23
C GLY A 143 2.82 13.49 2.53
N ALA A 144 1.79 13.92 1.82
CA ALA A 144 1.20 15.24 2.05
C ALA A 144 0.75 15.36 3.52
N SER A 145 1.55 16.03 4.35
CA SER A 145 1.07 16.63 5.59
C SER A 145 0.28 17.87 5.18
N GLU A 146 -1.00 17.66 4.87
CA GLU A 146 -2.04 18.68 5.03
C GLU A 146 -2.91 18.34 6.23
#